data_AF-A0A496PRN8-F1
#
_entry.id   AF-A0A496PRN8-F1
#
_cell.length_a   1.000
_cell.length_b   1.000
_cell.length_c   1.000
_cell.angle_alpha   90.00
_cell.angle_beta   90.00
_cell.angle_gamma   90.00
#
_symmetry.space_group_name_H-M   'P 1'
#
loop_
_entity.id
_entity.type
_entity.pdbx_description
1 polymer ?
#
loop_
_entity_poly.entity_id
_entity_poly.type
_entity_poly.pdbx_seq_one_letter_code
_entity_poly.pdbx_strand_id
1 'polypeptide(L)'
;MEKIEKAARLEFTAIVSNTHMVEHTTSKDILKGINLATELGQVSSLPVVFIAAMRQQLNEINPEQIDVPVLPLDRLLLKPWERPSDFKAPPTQTKE
;
A
#
# COMPACT_ATOMS: atom_id res chain seq x y z
N MET A 1 3.86 -12.60 15.48
CA MET A 1 5.08 -11.87 15.07
C MET A 1 6.31 -12.76 15.23
N GLU A 2 6.59 -13.30 16.41
CA GLU A 2 7.76 -14.17 16.70
C GLU A 2 8.10 -15.22 15.62
N LYS A 3 7.12 -16.01 15.14
CA LYS A 3 7.35 -17.03 14.09
C LYS A 3 7.86 -16.42 12.77
N ILE A 4 7.36 -15.25 12.41
CA ILE A 4 7.75 -14.54 11.18
C ILE A 4 9.16 -13.98 11.36
N GLU A 5 9.44 -13.34 12.51
CA GLU A 5 10.78 -12.78 12.80
C GLU A 5 11.84 -13.87 12.79
N LYS A 6 11.56 -15.01 13.43
CA LYS A 6 12.48 -16.15 13.45
C LYS A 6 12.75 -16.71 12.06
N ALA A 7 11.71 -16.81 11.21
CA ALA A 7 11.85 -17.31 9.85
C ALA A 7 12.60 -16.33 8.94
N ALA A 8 12.28 -15.03 9.06
CA ALA A 8 12.89 -13.96 8.26
C ALA A 8 14.28 -13.53 8.76
N ARG A 9 14.61 -13.83 10.02
CA ARG A 9 15.79 -13.33 10.76
C ARG A 9 15.84 -11.81 10.80
N LEU A 10 14.66 -11.19 10.91
CA LEU A 10 14.46 -9.75 10.95
C LEU A 10 13.46 -9.43 12.05
N GLU A 11 13.69 -8.32 12.74
CA GLU A 11 12.76 -7.79 13.74
C GLU A 11 11.76 -6.85 13.08
N PHE A 12 10.53 -6.82 13.61
CA PHE A 12 9.59 -5.78 13.23
C PHE A 12 9.98 -4.44 13.86
N THR A 13 10.08 -3.39 13.05
CA THR A 13 10.48 -2.05 13.52
C THR A 13 9.38 -1.01 13.35
N ALA A 14 8.46 -1.23 12.42
CA ALA A 14 7.35 -0.34 12.11
C ALA A 14 6.27 -1.08 11.31
N ILE A 15 5.11 -0.45 11.20
CA ILE A 15 3.97 -0.91 10.39
C ILE A 15 3.76 0.07 9.24
N VAL A 16 3.52 -0.50 8.06
CA VAL A 16 3.05 0.23 6.88
C VAL A 16 1.67 -0.29 6.54
N SER A 17 0.69 0.60 6.41
CA SER A 17 -0.64 0.21 5.94
C SER A 17 -0.69 0.31 4.42
N ASN A 18 -0.58 -0.84 3.75
CA ASN A 18 -0.70 -0.96 2.30
C ASN A 18 -2.01 -1.69 1.96
N THR A 19 -3.14 -0.99 2.08
CA THR A 19 -4.46 -1.57 1.83
C THR A 19 -4.69 -1.68 0.33
N HIS A 20 -4.53 -2.88 -0.22
CA HIS A 20 -4.56 -3.08 -1.67
C HIS A 20 -5.43 -4.26 -2.10
N MET A 21 -6.50 -3.94 -2.81
CA MET A 21 -7.28 -4.82 -3.69
C MET A 21 -7.34 -4.24 -5.12
N VAL A 22 -6.29 -3.51 -5.54
CA VAL A 22 -6.13 -2.91 -6.88
C VAL A 22 -7.36 -2.10 -7.30
N GLU A 23 -8.27 -2.69 -8.08
CA GLU A 23 -9.50 -2.10 -8.62
C GLU A 23 -10.69 -2.12 -7.65
N HIS A 24 -10.59 -2.85 -6.54
CA HIS A 24 -11.68 -2.97 -5.55
C HIS A 24 -11.43 -2.20 -4.25
N THR A 25 -10.28 -1.54 -4.12
CA THR A 25 -10.01 -0.70 -2.94
C THR A 25 -10.84 0.56 -3.02
N THR A 26 -11.75 0.73 -2.08
CA THR A 26 -12.50 1.96 -1.85
C THR A 26 -11.81 2.83 -0.80
N SER A 27 -12.18 4.11 -0.72
CA SER A 27 -11.79 5.01 0.37
C SER A 27 -12.11 4.42 1.75
N LYS A 28 -13.25 3.72 1.88
CA LYS A 28 -13.64 3.00 3.09
C LYS A 28 -12.66 1.89 3.46
N ASP A 29 -12.17 1.14 2.48
CA ASP A 29 -11.19 0.07 2.73
C ASP A 29 -9.87 0.65 3.24
N ILE A 30 -9.42 1.77 2.65
CA ILE A 30 -8.21 2.47 3.12
C ILE A 30 -8.37 2.90 4.58
N LEU A 31 -9.46 3.55 4.94
CA LEU A 31 -9.73 3.97 6.32
C LEU A 31 -9.80 2.78 7.28
N LYS A 32 -10.43 1.68 6.86
CA LYS A 32 -10.46 0.45 7.65
C LYS A 32 -9.06 -0.13 7.87
N GLY A 33 -8.21 -0.11 6.85
CA GLY A 33 -6.83 -0.57 6.94
C GLY A 33 -5.94 0.36 7.77
N ILE A 34 -6.19 1.66 7.77
CA ILE A 34 -5.56 2.61 8.69
C ILE A 34 -5.90 2.24 10.13
N ASN A 35 -7.18 2.08 10.45
CA ASN A 35 -7.63 1.73 11.80
C ASN A 35 -7.02 0.41 12.28
N LEU A 36 -7.01 -0.62 11.43
CA LEU A 36 -6.40 -1.91 11.75
C LEU A 36 -4.88 -1.78 12.00
N ALA A 37 -4.17 -1.01 11.19
CA ALA A 37 -2.74 -0.77 11.37
C ALA A 37 -2.46 -0.02 12.68
N THR A 38 -3.29 0.95 13.03
CA THR A 38 -3.19 1.71 14.29
C THR A 38 -3.44 0.80 15.50
N GLU A 39 -4.49 -0.01 15.47
CA GLU A 39 -4.78 -0.99 16.53
C GLU A 39 -3.63 -2.00 16.69
N LEU A 40 -3.11 -2.53 15.59
CA LEU A 40 -1.96 -3.42 15.61
C LEU A 40 -0.71 -2.73 16.17
N GLY A 41 -0.46 -1.48 15.79
CA GLY A 41 0.66 -0.69 16.29
C GLY A 41 0.61 -0.48 17.79
N GLN A 42 -0.58 -0.22 18.35
CA GLN A 42 -0.80 -0.12 19.79
C GLN A 42 -0.48 -1.44 20.51
N VAL A 43 -1.04 -2.56 20.02
CA VAL A 43 -0.85 -3.87 20.66
C VAL A 43 0.58 -4.40 20.53
N SER A 44 1.25 -4.09 19.41
CA SER A 44 2.64 -4.52 19.15
C SER A 44 3.70 -3.52 19.59
N SER A 45 3.30 -2.34 20.08
CA SER A 45 4.22 -1.23 20.39
C SER A 45 5.09 -0.80 19.20
N LEU A 46 4.55 -0.88 17.98
CA LEU A 46 5.23 -0.48 16.75
C LEU A 46 4.56 0.76 16.15
N PRO A 47 5.34 1.73 15.64
CA PRO A 47 4.77 2.91 14.99
C PRO A 47 4.20 2.55 13.62
N VAL A 48 3.05 3.14 13.27
CA VAL A 48 2.59 3.20 11.88
C VAL A 48 3.31 4.36 11.21
N VAL A 49 4.16 4.06 10.23
CA VAL A 49 5.06 5.08 9.65
C VAL A 49 4.48 5.78 8.43
N PHE A 50 3.65 5.09 7.65
CA PHE A 50 2.91 5.69 6.53
C PHE A 50 1.80 4.76 6.04
N ILE A 51 0.91 5.31 5.23
CA ILE A 51 -0.03 4.54 4.43
C ILE A 51 0.31 4.62 2.95
N ALA A 52 0.18 3.51 2.23
CA ALA A 52 0.34 3.45 0.80
C ALA A 52 -1.01 3.21 0.14
N ALA A 53 -1.39 4.09 -0.78
CA ALA A 53 -2.64 3.98 -1.51
C ALA A 53 -2.51 4.58 -2.91
N MET A 54 -3.30 4.04 -3.82
CA MET A 54 -3.39 4.53 -5.20
C MET A 54 -3.94 5.97 -5.23
N ARG A 55 -3.37 6.83 -6.08
CA ARG A 55 -3.76 8.27 -6.14
C ARG A 55 -5.25 8.50 -6.33
N GLN A 56 -5.92 7.67 -7.13
CA GLN A 56 -7.33 7.83 -7.43
C GLN A 56 -8.19 7.69 -6.17
N GLN A 57 -7.87 6.74 -5.30
CA GLN A 57 -8.58 6.49 -4.06
C GLN A 57 -8.27 7.57 -3.01
N LEU A 58 -7.06 8.12 -3.00
CA LEU A 58 -6.69 9.21 -2.10
C LEU A 58 -7.48 10.49 -2.36
N ASN A 59 -7.89 10.74 -3.62
CA ASN A 59 -8.72 11.89 -3.97
C ASN A 59 -10.12 11.86 -3.35
N GLU A 60 -10.57 10.68 -2.89
CA GLU A 60 -11.88 10.48 -2.28
C GLU A 60 -11.86 10.54 -0.74
N ILE A 61 -10.69 10.72 -0.14
CA ILE A 61 -10.50 10.77 1.31
C ILE A 61 -10.18 12.20 1.74
N ASN A 62 -10.82 12.69 2.81
CA ASN A 62 -10.42 13.95 3.41
C ASN A 62 -9.02 13.75 4.07
N PRO A 63 -7.98 14.51 3.69
CA PRO A 63 -6.65 14.38 4.26
C PRO A 63 -6.60 14.49 5.79
N GLU A 64 -7.52 15.22 6.41
CA GLU A 64 -7.63 15.35 7.87
C GLU A 64 -8.02 14.04 8.57
N GLN A 65 -8.47 13.02 7.82
CA GLN A 65 -8.76 11.68 8.36
C GLN A 65 -7.52 10.78 8.45
N ILE A 66 -6.35 11.26 8.00
CA ILE A 66 -5.12 10.48 7.94
C ILE A 66 -4.02 11.20 8.72
N ASP A 67 -3.70 10.66 9.91
CA ASP A 67 -2.71 11.26 10.82
C ASP A 67 -1.26 10.83 10.52
N VAL A 68 -1.03 10.06 9.47
CA VAL A 68 0.29 9.53 9.08
C VAL A 68 0.66 9.96 7.66
N PRO A 69 1.97 10.01 7.32
CA PRO A 69 2.39 10.29 5.97
C PRO A 69 1.71 9.37 4.94
N VAL A 70 1.40 9.93 3.77
CA VAL A 70 0.78 9.20 2.67
C VAL A 70 1.81 9.01 1.56
N LEU A 71 2.01 7.75 1.16
CA LEU A 71 2.75 7.38 -0.04
C LEU A 71 1.76 7.13 -1.19
N PRO A 72 1.54 8.12 -2.08
CA PRO A 72 0.68 7.92 -3.24
C PRO A 72 1.32 6.99 -4.26
N LEU A 73 0.55 6.02 -4.76
CA LEU A 73 0.99 5.02 -5.73
C LEU A 73 0.33 5.22 -7.10
N ASP A 74 1.09 4.88 -8.14
CA ASP A 74 0.66 4.81 -9.54
C ASP A 74 0.73 3.36 -10.03
N ARG A 75 -0.27 2.92 -10.79
CA ARG A 75 -0.35 1.55 -11.29
C ARG A 75 0.31 1.46 -12.66
N LEU A 76 1.52 0.90 -12.68
CA LEU A 76 2.30 0.73 -13.91
C LEU A 76 2.06 -0.61 -14.62
N LEU A 77 1.70 -1.65 -13.85
CA LEU A 77 1.45 -2.99 -14.39
C LEU A 77 -0.05 -3.18 -14.65
N LEU A 78 -0.41 -3.13 -15.93
CA LEU A 78 -1.75 -3.43 -16.43
C LEU A 78 -1.81 -4.85 -16.99
N LYS A 79 -2.90 -5.55 -16.70
CA LYS A 79 -3.20 -6.85 -17.33
C LYS A 79 -3.33 -6.61 -18.85
N PRO A 80 -3.06 -7.62 -19.69
CA PRO A 80 -3.07 -7.43 -21.15
C PRO A 80 -4.34 -6.78 -21.70
N TRP A 81 -5.50 -7.05 -21.09
CA TRP A 81 -6.81 -6.53 -21.49
C TRP A 81 -7.16 -5.15 -20.90
N GLU A 82 -6.37 -4.62 -19.98
CA GLU A 82 -6.54 -3.28 -19.40
C GLU A 82 -5.63 -2.25 -20.07
N ARG A 83 -4.73 -2.70 -20.93
CA ARG A 83 -3.80 -1.83 -21.66
C ARG A 83 -4.59 -1.01 -22.67
N PRO A 84 -4.43 0.32 -22.70
CA PRO A 84 -4.94 1.17 -23.78
C PRO A 84 -4.47 0.66 -25.15
N SER A 85 -5.23 0.92 -26.21
CA SER A 85 -4.88 0.50 -27.58
C SER A 85 -3.56 1.10 -28.07
N ASP A 86 -3.13 2.22 -27.47
CA ASP A 86 -1.87 2.92 -27.70
C ASP A 86 -0.76 2.57 -26.70
N PHE A 87 -0.97 1.58 -25.81
CA PHE A 87 0.03 1.14 -24.85
C PHE A 87 1.31 0.65 -25.55
N LYS A 88 2.40 1.41 -25.39
CA LYS A 88 3.74 0.99 -25.78
C LYS A 88 4.41 0.33 -24.57
N ALA A 89 4.72 -0.96 -24.69
CA ALA A 89 5.49 -1.63 -23.65
C ALA A 89 6.82 -0.89 -23.43
N PRO A 90 7.27 -0.71 -22.17
CA PRO A 90 8.58 -0.15 -21.92
C PRO A 90 9.64 -1.01 -22.63
N PRO A 91 10.69 -0.39 -23.21
CA PRO A 91 11.72 -1.13 -23.91
C PRO A 91 12.29 -2.19 -22.97
N THR A 92 12.30 -3.44 -23.44
CA THR A 92 12.89 -4.54 -22.70
C THR A 92 14.37 -4.22 -22.53
N GLN A 93 14.82 -3.96 -21.30
CA GLN A 93 16.25 -3.92 -21.03
C GLN A 93 16.79 -5.32 -21.29
N THR A 94 17.45 -5.50 -22.42
CA THR A 94 18.25 -6.69 -22.69
C THR A 94 19.33 -6.69 -21.61
N LYS A 95 19.24 -7.64 -20.68
CA LYS A 95 20.37 -7.94 -19.80
C LYS A 95 21.47 -8.50 -20.72
N GLU A 96 22.50 -7.69 -20.95
CA GLU A 96 23.80 -8.17 -21.44
C GLU A 96 24.48 -9.03 -20.37
#